data_AF-A0A7I8VF50-F1
#
_entry.id   AF-A0A7I8VF50-F1
#
_cell.length_a   1.000
_cell.length_b   1.000
_cell.length_c   1.000
_cell.angle_alpha   90.00
_cell.angle_beta   90.00
_cell.angle_gamma   90.00
#
_symmetry.space_group_name_H-M   'P 1'
#
loop_
_entity.id
_entity.type
_entity.pdbx_description
1 polymer ?
#
loop_
_entity_poly.entity_id
_entity_poly.type
_entity_poly.pdbx_seq_one_letter_code
_entity_poly.pdbx_strand_id
1 'polypeptide(L)'
;MGGEKLKLIPIALSILATNVTTIELLGTPAEIYSYGTQFSLQILAMILGNTLASFIVVSGVGVYAASTALHGVSGLSNYITIPVCIGIGTLYTTIGGVRAVIWTDVFQSVVIILSLLYVLTKGIINVGGLKKIWTINSEYKRIEFFNISFDPTERTTFWLIVFVMPILWFCTGALQLNIQRFSMLKTIKEARMSLLIPIPFYAFIHLAASLCGFCAFAYYASRGCDPLKSHQISNPNQILPLFIMEIMSSSGIPGLFIACLFSASLRCSVGYLNVNGFN
;
A
#
# COMPACT_ATOMS: atom_id res chain seq x y z
N MET A 1 -33.71 -5.69 18.79
CA MET A 1 -33.56 -6.77 17.79
C MET A 1 -32.35 -6.43 16.93
N GLY A 2 -31.37 -7.34 16.79
CA GLY A 2 -30.19 -7.13 15.93
C GLY A 2 -28.82 -7.25 16.60
N GLY A 3 -28.71 -8.01 17.70
CA GLY A 3 -27.50 -8.11 18.53
C GLY A 3 -26.83 -9.48 18.54
N GLU A 4 -26.90 -10.26 17.47
CA GLU A 4 -26.12 -11.51 17.37
C GLU A 4 -24.98 -11.35 16.37
N LYS A 5 -23.76 -11.74 16.79
CA LYS A 5 -22.59 -11.85 15.90
C LYS A 5 -22.97 -12.78 14.74
N LEU A 6 -23.18 -12.20 13.56
CA LEU A 6 -23.51 -12.97 12.36
C LEU A 6 -22.38 -13.98 12.12
N LYS A 7 -22.75 -15.26 12.15
CA LYS A 7 -21.82 -16.38 11.94
C LYS A 7 -21.27 -16.29 10.51
N LEU A 8 -20.05 -16.78 10.29
CA LEU A 8 -19.37 -16.78 8.98
C LEU A 8 -20.25 -17.34 7.86
N ILE A 9 -21.05 -18.37 8.17
CA ILE A 9 -21.90 -19.10 7.23
C ILE A 9 -22.95 -18.17 6.58
N PRO A 10 -23.81 -17.44 7.32
CA PRO A 10 -24.78 -16.53 6.70
C PRO A 10 -24.16 -15.41 5.83
N ILE A 11 -22.98 -14.90 6.19
CA ILE A 11 -22.30 -13.86 5.39
C ILE A 11 -21.72 -14.45 4.10
N ALA A 12 -21.08 -15.62 4.18
CA ALA A 12 -20.59 -16.34 3.00
C ALA A 12 -21.75 -16.70 2.05
N LEU A 13 -22.90 -17.13 2.59
CA LEU A 13 -24.11 -17.42 1.82
C LEU A 13 -24.71 -16.17 1.18
N SER A 14 -24.64 -15.00 1.84
CA SER A 14 -25.10 -13.73 1.25
C SER A 14 -24.22 -13.28 0.07
N ILE A 15 -22.90 -13.41 0.20
CA ILE A 15 -21.95 -13.09 -0.88
C ILE A 15 -22.14 -14.08 -2.04
N LEU A 16 -22.33 -15.37 -1.74
CA LEU A 16 -22.65 -16.39 -2.74
C LEU A 16 -23.95 -16.03 -3.49
N ALA A 17 -25.01 -15.70 -2.75
CA ALA A 17 -26.31 -15.34 -3.31
C ALA A 17 -26.28 -14.07 -4.17
N THR A 18 -25.34 -13.15 -3.89
CA THR A 18 -25.18 -11.90 -4.67
C THR A 18 -24.44 -12.15 -5.99
N ASN A 19 -23.55 -13.13 -6.03
CA ASN A 19 -22.76 -13.46 -7.22
C ASN A 19 -23.42 -14.51 -8.11
N VAL A 20 -24.33 -15.33 -7.56
CA VAL A 20 -25.14 -16.27 -8.35
C VAL A 20 -26.13 -15.46 -9.19
N THR A 21 -25.83 -15.32 -10.49
CA THR A 21 -26.71 -14.63 -11.43
C THR A 21 -27.62 -15.62 -12.15
N THR A 22 -28.80 -15.15 -12.58
CA THR A 22 -29.75 -15.94 -13.39
C THR A 22 -29.11 -16.45 -14.69
N ILE A 23 -28.16 -15.69 -15.25
CA ILE A 23 -27.38 -16.07 -16.44
C ILE A 23 -26.51 -17.29 -16.12
N GLU A 24 -25.91 -17.35 -14.94
CA GLU A 24 -25.07 -18.48 -14.54
C GLU A 24 -25.92 -19.72 -14.24
N LEU A 25 -27.07 -19.57 -13.56
CA LEU A 25 -27.92 -20.69 -13.17
C LEU A 25 -28.67 -21.35 -14.34
N LEU A 26 -29.04 -20.58 -15.35
CA LEU A 26 -29.76 -21.08 -16.54
C LEU A 26 -28.83 -21.26 -17.75
N GLY A 27 -27.81 -20.42 -17.87
CA GLY A 27 -26.87 -20.44 -19.00
C GLY A 27 -25.82 -21.54 -18.89
N THR A 28 -25.24 -21.79 -17.71
CA THR A 28 -24.20 -22.84 -17.57
C THR A 28 -24.73 -24.25 -17.90
N PRO A 29 -25.93 -24.69 -17.45
CA PRO A 29 -26.42 -26.01 -17.83
C PRO A 29 -26.84 -26.07 -19.31
N ALA A 30 -27.37 -24.98 -19.87
CA ALA A 30 -27.74 -24.91 -21.28
C ALA A 30 -26.52 -24.98 -22.21
N GLU A 31 -25.41 -24.34 -21.85
CA GLU A 31 -24.13 -24.45 -22.55
C GLU A 31 -23.53 -25.85 -22.42
N ILE A 32 -23.50 -26.43 -21.22
CA ILE A 32 -23.01 -27.80 -21.01
C ILE A 32 -23.86 -28.81 -21.79
N TYR A 33 -25.17 -28.59 -21.87
CA TYR A 33 -26.09 -29.43 -22.66
C TYR A 33 -25.86 -29.29 -24.18
N SER A 34 -25.61 -28.08 -24.66
CA SER A 34 -25.48 -27.79 -26.10
C SER A 34 -24.08 -28.08 -26.66
N TYR A 35 -23.02 -27.84 -25.88
CA TYR A 35 -21.62 -27.84 -26.33
C TYR A 35 -20.69 -28.74 -25.50
N GLY A 36 -21.21 -29.42 -24.47
CA GLY A 36 -20.47 -30.41 -23.68
C GLY A 36 -19.67 -29.82 -22.51
N THR A 37 -18.84 -30.67 -21.87
CA THR A 37 -18.16 -30.37 -20.59
C THR A 37 -17.02 -29.36 -20.68
N GLN A 38 -16.69 -28.85 -21.88
CA GLN A 38 -15.63 -27.87 -22.08
C GLN A 38 -15.88 -26.57 -21.31
N PHE A 39 -17.15 -26.15 -21.19
CA PHE A 39 -17.54 -24.96 -20.43
C PHE A 39 -17.18 -25.06 -18.93
N SER A 40 -17.13 -26.27 -18.37
CA SER A 40 -16.71 -26.50 -16.98
C SER A 40 -15.25 -26.11 -16.71
N LEU A 41 -14.40 -26.02 -17.74
CA LEU A 41 -13.02 -25.50 -17.60
C LEU A 41 -12.99 -24.00 -17.27
N GLN A 42 -14.09 -23.27 -17.46
CA GLN A 42 -14.21 -21.86 -17.04
C GLN A 42 -13.97 -21.69 -15.54
N ILE A 43 -14.26 -22.70 -14.71
CA ILE A 43 -13.96 -22.67 -13.27
C ILE A 43 -12.45 -22.53 -13.03
N LEU A 44 -11.63 -23.26 -13.78
CA LEU A 44 -10.17 -23.16 -13.72
C LEU A 44 -9.70 -21.77 -14.18
N ALA A 45 -10.28 -21.26 -15.26
CA ALA A 45 -9.99 -19.92 -15.78
C ALA A 45 -10.43 -18.81 -14.82
N MET A 46 -11.50 -18.99 -14.05
CA MET A 46 -11.99 -18.03 -13.06
C MET A 46 -11.07 -17.98 -11.84
N ILE A 47 -10.59 -19.13 -11.38
CA ILE A 47 -9.59 -19.22 -10.29
C ILE A 47 -8.27 -18.58 -10.73
N LEU A 48 -7.77 -18.91 -11.92
CA LEU A 48 -6.55 -18.34 -12.48
C LEU A 48 -6.70 -16.85 -12.81
N GLY A 49 -7.84 -16.45 -13.36
CA GLY A 49 -8.14 -15.07 -13.75
C GLY A 49 -8.29 -14.14 -12.54
N ASN A 50 -8.97 -14.58 -11.49
CA ASN A 50 -9.14 -13.77 -10.28
C ASN A 50 -7.84 -13.62 -9.47
N THR A 51 -7.01 -14.67 -9.46
CA THR A 51 -5.68 -14.62 -8.85
C THR A 51 -4.72 -13.74 -9.66
N LEU A 52 -4.75 -13.82 -10.99
CA LEU A 52 -3.95 -12.97 -11.89
C LEU A 52 -4.40 -11.50 -11.85
N ALA A 53 -5.71 -11.23 -11.80
CA ALA A 53 -6.24 -9.87 -11.67
C ALA A 53 -5.84 -9.23 -10.35
N SER A 54 -5.97 -9.96 -9.24
CA SER A 54 -5.51 -9.52 -7.92
C SER A 54 -3.99 -9.26 -7.91
N PHE A 55 -3.23 -10.09 -8.62
CA PHE A 55 -1.79 -9.92 -8.81
C PHE A 55 -1.47 -8.62 -9.56
N ILE A 56 -2.04 -8.40 -10.75
CA ILE A 56 -1.73 -7.25 -11.60
C ILE A 56 -2.13 -5.95 -10.92
N VAL A 57 -3.30 -5.90 -10.30
CA VAL A 57 -3.85 -4.67 -9.71
C VAL A 57 -3.05 -4.27 -8.47
N VAL A 58 -2.79 -5.19 -7.53
CA VAL A 58 -2.10 -4.83 -6.27
C VAL A 58 -0.59 -4.65 -6.49
N SER A 59 0.03 -5.52 -7.28
CA SER A 59 1.47 -5.46 -7.59
C SER A 59 1.81 -4.27 -8.49
N GLY A 60 0.91 -3.94 -9.43
CA GLY A 60 1.09 -2.83 -10.37
C GLY A 60 1.03 -1.47 -9.68
N VAL A 61 0.09 -1.27 -8.75
CA VAL A 61 -0.05 0.00 -8.01
C VAL A 61 1.20 0.31 -7.17
N GLY A 62 1.73 -0.68 -6.47
CA GLY A 62 2.93 -0.51 -5.63
C GLY A 62 4.16 -0.13 -6.45
N VAL A 63 4.42 -0.84 -7.54
CA VAL A 63 5.57 -0.59 -8.43
C VAL A 63 5.42 0.73 -9.18
N TYR A 64 4.21 1.08 -9.61
CA TYR A 64 3.93 2.38 -10.24
C TYR A 64 4.15 3.55 -9.29
N ALA A 65 3.71 3.43 -8.04
CA ALA A 65 3.95 4.45 -7.01
C ALA A 65 5.46 4.66 -6.76
N ALA A 66 6.22 3.56 -6.65
CA ALA A 66 7.68 3.62 -6.47
C ALA A 66 8.39 4.19 -7.71
N SER A 67 7.96 3.82 -8.91
CA SER A 67 8.48 4.37 -10.15
C SER A 67 8.21 5.88 -10.26
N THR A 68 7.02 6.33 -9.88
CA THR A 68 6.66 7.76 -9.89
C THR A 68 7.53 8.57 -8.94
N ALA A 69 7.86 8.01 -7.76
CA ALA A 69 8.79 8.62 -6.83
C ALA A 69 10.21 8.69 -7.41
N LEU A 70 10.69 7.61 -8.05
CA LEU A 70 12.02 7.58 -8.68
C LEU A 70 12.11 8.55 -9.86
N HIS A 71 11.06 8.65 -10.66
CA HIS A 71 10.96 9.60 -11.77
C HIS A 71 11.11 11.05 -11.27
N GLY A 72 10.47 11.40 -10.15
CA GLY A 72 10.57 12.74 -9.56
C GLY A 72 11.96 13.11 -9.03
N VAL A 73 12.82 12.13 -8.77
CA VAL A 73 14.16 12.35 -8.18
C VAL A 73 15.28 12.19 -9.20
N SER A 74 15.19 11.16 -10.04
CA SER A 74 16.24 10.82 -11.03
C SER A 74 15.91 11.25 -12.46
N GLY A 75 14.66 11.64 -12.74
CA GLY A 75 14.18 11.92 -14.09
C GLY A 75 14.01 10.67 -14.97
N LEU A 76 14.28 9.46 -14.46
CA LEU A 76 14.16 8.23 -15.22
C LEU A 76 12.71 7.95 -15.64
N SER A 77 12.51 7.56 -16.89
CA SER A 77 11.18 7.23 -17.42
C SER A 77 10.56 6.03 -16.68
N ASN A 78 9.27 6.12 -16.39
CA ASN A 78 8.51 5.02 -15.78
C ASN A 78 8.53 3.76 -16.65
N TYR A 79 8.57 3.92 -17.98
CA TYR A 79 8.62 2.81 -18.94
C TYR A 79 9.89 1.96 -18.82
N ILE A 80 11.00 2.56 -18.37
CA ILE A 80 12.28 1.86 -18.19
C ILE A 80 12.39 1.33 -16.77
N THR A 81 12.02 2.16 -15.78
CA THR A 81 12.15 1.84 -14.36
C THR A 81 11.35 0.59 -13.99
N ILE A 82 10.07 0.52 -14.39
CA ILE A 82 9.19 -0.58 -14.00
C ILE A 82 9.74 -1.97 -14.40
N PRO A 83 10.05 -2.25 -15.70
CA PRO A 83 10.52 -3.58 -16.11
C PRO A 83 11.89 -3.93 -15.53
N VAL A 84 12.84 -2.99 -15.47
CA VAL A 84 14.18 -3.23 -14.89
C VAL A 84 14.05 -3.69 -13.45
N CYS A 85 13.18 -3.04 -12.70
CA CYS A 85 13.01 -3.29 -11.30
C CYS A 85 12.27 -4.59 -11.00
N ILE A 86 11.25 -4.93 -11.79
CA ILE A 86 10.61 -6.25 -11.72
C ILE A 86 11.64 -7.35 -12.05
N GLY A 87 12.50 -7.12 -13.05
CA GLY A 87 13.57 -8.04 -13.43
C GLY A 87 14.56 -8.30 -12.30
N ILE A 88 15.13 -7.23 -11.73
CA ILE A 88 16.03 -7.32 -10.56
C ILE A 88 15.29 -7.97 -9.37
N GLY A 89 14.04 -7.58 -9.15
CA GLY A 89 13.15 -8.08 -8.11
C GLY A 89 13.00 -9.60 -8.13
N THR A 90 12.72 -10.11 -9.32
CA THR A 90 12.54 -11.53 -9.58
C THR A 90 13.87 -12.27 -9.38
N LEU A 91 14.97 -11.76 -9.95
CA LEU A 91 16.29 -12.40 -9.87
C LEU A 91 16.78 -12.55 -8.43
N TYR A 92 16.70 -11.50 -7.61
CA TYR A 92 17.20 -11.62 -6.23
C TYR A 92 16.33 -12.56 -5.39
N THR A 93 15.03 -12.65 -5.70
CA THR A 93 14.10 -13.50 -4.96
C THR A 93 14.29 -14.96 -5.32
N THR A 94 14.46 -15.28 -6.60
CA THR A 94 14.72 -16.65 -7.05
C THR A 94 16.03 -17.19 -6.48
N ILE A 95 17.06 -16.34 -6.35
CA ILE A 95 18.36 -16.73 -5.79
C ILE A 95 18.32 -16.80 -4.25
N GLY A 96 17.69 -15.83 -3.58
CA GLY A 96 17.76 -15.69 -2.11
C GLY A 96 16.81 -16.57 -1.32
N GLY A 97 15.67 -16.97 -1.92
CA GLY A 97 14.61 -17.69 -1.22
C GLY A 97 13.96 -16.90 -0.08
N VAL A 98 12.94 -17.49 0.56
CA VAL A 98 12.08 -16.81 1.55
C VAL A 98 12.86 -16.28 2.76
N ARG A 99 13.92 -16.98 3.20
CA ARG A 99 14.73 -16.58 4.36
C ARG A 99 15.56 -15.34 4.11
N ALA A 100 16.20 -15.22 2.94
CA ALA A 100 16.97 -14.02 2.60
C ALA A 100 16.06 -12.80 2.47
N VAL A 101 14.87 -12.99 1.87
CA VAL A 101 13.84 -11.94 1.76
C VAL A 101 13.44 -11.42 3.15
N ILE A 102 13.18 -12.30 4.12
CA ILE A 102 12.80 -11.84 5.48
C ILE A 102 13.90 -10.97 6.13
N TRP A 103 15.17 -11.31 5.94
CA TRP A 103 16.27 -10.50 6.51
C TRP A 103 16.46 -9.16 5.80
N THR A 104 16.24 -9.08 4.49
CA THR A 104 16.22 -7.79 3.79
C THR A 104 14.99 -6.96 4.18
N ASP A 105 13.87 -7.58 4.58
CA ASP A 105 12.69 -6.91 5.18
C ASP A 105 13.01 -6.23 6.50
N VAL A 106 13.73 -6.93 7.38
CA VAL A 106 14.15 -6.37 8.66
C VAL A 106 15.10 -5.19 8.44
N PHE A 107 16.13 -5.34 7.61
CA PHE A 107 17.08 -4.26 7.33
C PHE A 107 16.37 -3.03 6.75
N GLN A 108 15.52 -3.22 5.74
CA GLN A 108 14.81 -2.12 5.10
C GLN A 108 13.84 -1.41 6.05
N SER A 109 13.19 -2.14 6.97
CA SER A 109 12.28 -1.55 7.95
C SER A 109 13.03 -0.59 8.90
N VAL A 110 14.23 -0.99 9.33
CA VAL A 110 15.10 -0.13 10.16
C VAL A 110 15.51 1.12 9.39
N VAL A 111 15.93 0.99 8.13
CA VAL A 111 16.35 2.13 7.31
C VAL A 111 15.20 3.11 7.07
N ILE A 112 14.00 2.62 6.75
CA ILE A 112 12.81 3.47 6.55
C ILE A 112 12.51 4.28 7.82
N ILE A 113 12.55 3.66 9.00
CA ILE A 113 12.29 4.33 10.27
C ILE A 113 13.33 5.42 10.53
N LEU A 114 14.62 5.12 10.36
CA LEU A 114 15.70 6.09 10.58
C LEU A 114 15.61 7.27 9.60
N SER A 115 15.36 7.00 8.32
CA SER A 115 15.20 8.04 7.31
C SER A 115 13.98 8.91 7.59
N LEU A 116 12.85 8.33 8.00
CA LEU A 116 11.64 9.09 8.31
C LEU A 116 11.86 10.02 9.51
N LEU A 117 12.51 9.53 10.57
CA LEU A 117 12.89 10.33 11.73
C LEU A 117 13.83 11.48 11.38
N TYR A 118 14.81 11.22 10.50
CA TYR A 118 15.76 12.24 10.05
C TYR A 118 15.07 13.35 9.25
N VAL A 119 14.23 12.98 8.27
CA VAL A 119 13.44 13.93 7.46
C VAL A 119 12.55 14.77 8.35
N LEU A 120 11.86 14.16 9.30
CA LEU A 120 10.97 14.87 10.22
C LEU A 120 11.74 15.89 11.07
N THR A 121 12.88 15.48 11.66
CA THR A 121 13.70 16.36 12.50
C THR A 121 14.23 17.55 11.71
N LYS A 122 14.81 17.31 10.53
CA LYS A 122 15.33 18.37 9.66
C LYS A 122 14.23 19.28 9.13
N GLY A 123 13.07 18.71 8.76
CA GLY A 123 11.90 19.46 8.33
C GLY A 123 11.38 20.42 9.40
N ILE A 124 11.26 19.95 10.64
CA ILE A 124 10.84 20.77 11.78
C ILE A 124 11.81 21.93 12.01
N ILE A 125 13.12 21.68 11.97
CA ILE A 125 14.15 22.71 12.14
C ILE A 125 14.06 23.76 11.03
N ASN A 126 13.96 23.34 9.77
CA ASN A 126 13.92 24.25 8.63
C ASN A 126 12.68 25.15 8.60
N VAL A 127 11.52 24.67 9.05
CA VAL A 127 10.30 25.48 9.12
C VAL A 127 10.35 26.48 10.28
N GLY A 128 11.08 26.16 11.35
CA GLY A 128 11.18 26.97 12.58
C GLY A 128 10.36 26.42 13.75
N GLY A 129 10.13 25.10 13.79
CA GLY A 129 9.51 24.41 14.92
C GLY A 129 8.06 23.94 14.70
N LEU A 130 7.62 23.02 15.54
CA LEU A 130 6.28 22.39 15.46
C LEU A 130 5.14 23.39 15.61
N LYS A 131 5.30 24.41 16.46
CA LYS A 131 4.26 25.44 16.67
C LYS A 131 3.96 26.20 15.38
N LYS A 132 5.01 26.58 14.63
CA LYS A 132 4.86 27.29 13.36
C LYS A 132 4.25 26.40 12.28
N ILE A 133 4.62 25.12 12.23
CA ILE A 133 3.98 24.13 11.35
C ILE A 133 2.47 24.05 11.64
N TRP A 134 2.09 23.96 12.91
CA TRP A 134 0.68 23.90 13.30
C TRP A 134 -0.08 25.17 12.91
N THR A 135 0.46 26.36 13.20
CA THR A 135 -0.17 27.64 12.83
C THR A 135 -0.40 27.75 11.33
N ILE A 136 0.61 27.47 10.51
CA ILE A 136 0.48 27.54 9.04
C ILE A 136 -0.58 26.54 8.56
N ASN A 137 -0.55 25.29 9.00
CA ASN A 137 -1.53 24.30 8.58
C ASN A 137 -2.96 24.65 9.04
N SER A 138 -3.11 25.32 10.18
CA SER A 138 -4.39 25.83 10.66
C SER A 138 -4.91 26.98 9.81
N GLU A 139 -4.06 27.95 9.43
CA GLU A 139 -4.43 29.10 8.58
C GLU A 139 -4.91 28.64 7.20
N TYR A 140 -4.25 27.64 6.62
CA TYR A 140 -4.62 27.05 5.33
C TYR A 140 -5.71 25.98 5.42
N LYS A 141 -6.40 25.85 6.57
CA LYS A 141 -7.49 24.88 6.81
C LYS A 141 -7.11 23.42 6.45
N ARG A 142 -5.87 23.02 6.72
CA ARG A 142 -5.38 21.64 6.50
C ARG A 142 -5.61 20.73 7.70
N ILE A 143 -5.93 21.28 8.86
CA ILE A 143 -6.21 20.54 10.09
C ILE A 143 -7.71 20.31 10.18
N GLU A 144 -8.16 19.19 9.62
CA GLU A 144 -9.56 18.77 9.67
C GLU A 144 -9.64 17.33 10.16
N PHE A 145 -10.16 17.15 11.38
CA PHE A 145 -10.27 15.83 12.01
C PHE A 145 -11.56 15.11 11.67
N PHE A 146 -12.67 15.85 11.52
CA PHE A 146 -14.01 15.30 11.41
C PHE A 146 -14.76 15.95 10.24
N ASN A 147 -14.51 15.46 9.03
CA ASN A 147 -15.33 15.82 7.88
C ASN A 147 -16.55 14.88 7.82
N ILE A 148 -17.68 15.34 8.35
CA ILE A 148 -18.97 14.59 8.40
C ILE A 148 -19.79 14.89 7.15
N SER A 149 -19.22 14.62 5.98
CA SER A 149 -19.91 14.68 4.69
C SER A 149 -20.34 13.28 4.24
N PHE A 150 -21.50 13.19 3.60
CA PHE A 150 -21.99 11.97 2.92
C PHE A 150 -21.77 12.03 1.41
N ASP A 151 -21.07 13.06 0.92
CA ASP A 151 -20.77 13.20 -0.51
C ASP A 151 -19.78 12.10 -0.96
N PRO A 152 -20.16 11.23 -1.91
CA PRO A 152 -19.28 10.19 -2.43
C PRO A 152 -18.13 10.72 -3.31
N THR A 153 -18.14 12.00 -3.69
CA THR A 153 -17.05 12.61 -4.48
C THR A 153 -15.87 13.06 -3.63
N GLU A 154 -16.05 13.18 -2.31
CA GLU A 154 -14.99 13.55 -1.40
C GLU A 154 -14.04 12.36 -1.16
N ARG A 155 -12.74 12.58 -1.39
CA ARG A 155 -11.72 11.52 -1.32
C ARG A 155 -11.66 10.83 0.05
N THR A 156 -11.87 11.58 1.12
CA THR A 156 -11.77 11.10 2.51
C THR A 156 -12.80 11.78 3.38
N THR A 157 -13.76 11.02 3.89
CA THR A 157 -14.74 11.46 4.89
C THR A 157 -14.56 10.68 6.19
N PHE A 158 -15.14 11.20 7.28
CA PHE A 158 -15.15 10.52 8.58
C PHE A 158 -15.68 9.07 8.47
N TRP A 159 -16.74 8.86 7.69
CA TRP A 159 -17.37 7.55 7.52
C TRP A 159 -16.45 6.54 6.83
N LEU A 160 -15.71 6.97 5.81
CA LEU A 160 -14.73 6.12 5.13
C LEU A 160 -13.59 5.73 6.07
N ILE A 161 -13.12 6.65 6.91
CA ILE A 161 -12.03 6.38 7.87
C ILE A 161 -12.48 5.44 9.00
N VAL A 162 -13.69 5.63 9.55
CA VAL A 162 -14.16 4.86 10.71
C VAL A 162 -14.68 3.46 10.32
N PHE A 163 -15.35 3.34 9.18
CA PHE A 163 -15.98 2.07 8.78
C PHE A 163 -15.23 1.36 7.65
N VAL A 164 -14.88 2.07 6.56
CA VAL A 164 -14.29 1.42 5.38
C VAL A 164 -12.82 1.06 5.60
N MET A 165 -12.02 1.97 6.17
CA MET A 165 -10.58 1.71 6.37
C MET A 165 -10.31 0.50 7.28
N PRO A 166 -10.97 0.31 8.45
CA PRO A 166 -10.75 -0.88 9.27
C PRO A 166 -11.14 -2.18 8.56
N ILE A 167 -12.21 -2.17 7.75
CA ILE A 167 -12.62 -3.33 6.94
C ILE A 167 -11.53 -3.64 5.91
N LEU A 168 -11.02 -2.63 5.21
CA LEU A 168 -9.94 -2.80 4.24
C LEU A 168 -8.67 -3.36 4.89
N TRP A 169 -8.28 -2.86 6.08
CA TRP A 169 -7.16 -3.38 6.86
C TRP A 169 -7.38 -4.81 7.38
N PHE A 170 -8.62 -5.19 7.69
CA PHE A 170 -8.96 -6.55 8.03
C PHE A 170 -8.80 -7.49 6.82
N CYS A 171 -9.26 -7.08 5.65
CA CYS A 171 -9.14 -7.85 4.40
C CYS A 171 -7.68 -8.10 4.02
N THR A 172 -6.77 -7.15 4.26
CA THR A 172 -5.34 -7.37 3.99
C THR A 172 -4.73 -8.42 4.94
N GLY A 173 -5.23 -8.56 6.16
CA GLY A 173 -4.84 -9.64 7.08
C GLY A 173 -5.24 -11.04 6.56
N ALA A 174 -6.33 -11.12 5.80
CA ALA A 174 -6.81 -12.36 5.17
C ALA A 174 -6.12 -12.68 3.83
N LEU A 175 -5.17 -11.85 3.37
CA LEU A 175 -4.40 -12.13 2.16
C LEU A 175 -3.58 -13.40 2.31
N GLN A 176 -3.49 -14.16 1.22
CA GLN A 176 -2.75 -15.43 1.14
C GLN A 176 -1.28 -15.29 1.61
N LEU A 177 -0.63 -14.15 1.35
CA LEU A 177 0.71 -13.83 1.81
C LEU A 177 0.85 -13.88 3.34
N ASN A 178 -0.15 -13.35 4.05
CA ASN A 178 -0.16 -13.30 5.50
C ASN A 178 -0.55 -14.66 6.08
N ILE A 179 -1.49 -15.37 5.44
CA ILE A 179 -1.87 -16.74 5.81
C ILE A 179 -0.64 -17.68 5.77
N GLN A 180 0.17 -17.62 4.70
CA GLN A 180 1.40 -18.42 4.60
C GLN A 180 2.39 -18.12 5.74
N ARG A 181 2.55 -16.84 6.10
CA ARG A 181 3.42 -16.43 7.22
C ARG A 181 2.90 -16.96 8.57
N PHE A 182 1.58 -16.99 8.77
CA PHE A 182 0.99 -17.57 9.98
C PHE A 182 1.18 -19.09 10.07
N SER A 183 1.10 -19.80 8.94
CA SER A 183 1.30 -21.26 8.89
C SER A 183 2.75 -21.70 9.17
N MET A 184 3.71 -20.78 9.13
CA MET A 184 5.11 -21.04 9.51
C MET A 184 5.35 -20.95 11.02
N LEU A 185 4.39 -20.42 11.78
CA LEU A 185 4.49 -20.25 13.24
C LEU A 185 4.09 -21.54 13.96
N LYS A 186 4.76 -21.84 15.07
CA LYS A 186 4.59 -23.13 15.76
C LYS A 186 3.34 -23.15 16.63
N THR A 187 2.86 -22.00 17.07
CA THR A 187 1.72 -21.90 17.99
C THR A 187 0.73 -20.79 17.63
N ILE A 188 -0.54 -20.97 18.01
CA ILE A 188 -1.59 -19.94 17.84
C ILE A 188 -1.25 -18.66 18.63
N LYS A 189 -0.55 -18.79 19.76
CA LYS A 189 -0.09 -17.63 20.56
C LYS A 189 0.91 -16.79 19.77
N GLU A 190 1.87 -17.43 19.09
CA GLU A 190 2.81 -16.74 18.20
C GLU A 190 2.08 -16.06 17.03
N ALA A 191 1.09 -16.72 16.43
CA ALA A 191 0.28 -16.14 15.37
C ALA A 191 -0.48 -14.88 15.84
N ARG A 192 -1.09 -14.90 17.03
CA ARG A 192 -1.74 -13.71 17.61
C ARG A 192 -0.75 -12.59 17.92
N MET A 193 0.41 -12.92 18.48
CA MET A 193 1.45 -11.92 18.74
C MET A 193 1.99 -11.31 17.44
N SER A 194 2.09 -12.10 16.36
CA SER A 194 2.52 -11.61 15.05
C SER A 194 1.56 -10.58 14.43
N LEU A 195 0.29 -10.58 14.85
CA LEU A 195 -0.70 -9.56 14.48
C LEU A 195 -0.65 -8.32 15.38
N LEU A 196 -0.36 -8.50 16.67
CA LEU A 196 -0.41 -7.41 17.65
C LEU A 196 0.87 -6.58 17.71
N ILE A 197 2.04 -7.23 17.59
CA ILE A 197 3.36 -6.55 17.67
C ILE A 197 3.50 -5.44 16.61
N PRO A 198 3.07 -5.61 15.34
CA PRO A 198 3.21 -4.57 14.33
C PRO A 198 2.32 -3.33 14.53
N ILE A 199 1.22 -3.43 15.29
CA ILE A 199 0.25 -2.33 15.47
C ILE A 199 0.90 -1.02 15.97
N PRO A 200 1.66 -1.00 17.09
CA PRO A 200 2.32 0.22 17.55
C PRO A 200 3.35 0.76 16.54
N PHE A 201 4.07 -0.12 15.83
CA PHE A 201 5.02 0.31 14.80
C PHE A 201 4.32 0.97 13.62
N TYR A 202 3.20 0.39 13.18
CA TYR A 202 2.39 0.92 12.10
C TYR A 202 1.79 2.28 12.48
N ALA A 203 1.23 2.40 13.70
CA ALA A 203 0.71 3.65 14.22
C ALA A 203 1.79 4.75 14.28
N PHE A 204 2.99 4.39 14.73
CA PHE A 204 4.13 5.31 14.77
C PHE A 204 4.54 5.78 13.36
N ILE A 205 4.69 4.87 12.40
CA ILE A 205 5.05 5.21 11.01
C ILE A 205 3.99 6.10 10.38
N HIS A 206 2.71 5.80 10.58
CA HIS A 206 1.61 6.64 10.07
C HIS A 206 1.64 8.05 10.65
N LEU A 207 1.76 8.16 11.97
CA LEU A 207 1.84 9.47 12.63
C LEU A 207 3.03 10.28 12.12
N ALA A 208 4.21 9.66 12.03
CA ALA A 208 5.41 10.31 11.53
C ALA A 208 5.27 10.72 10.05
N ALA A 209 4.67 9.88 9.21
CA ALA A 209 4.40 10.20 7.81
C ALA A 209 3.39 11.36 7.66
N SER A 210 2.32 11.38 8.46
CA SER A 210 1.36 12.50 8.49
C SER A 210 2.04 13.80 8.92
N LEU A 211 2.89 13.76 9.95
CA LEU A 211 3.68 14.91 10.38
C LEU A 211 4.64 15.39 9.30
N CYS A 212 5.29 14.48 8.57
CA CYS A 212 6.10 14.83 7.40
C CYS A 212 5.26 15.53 6.31
N GLY A 213 4.01 15.11 6.08
CA GLY A 213 3.08 15.79 5.17
C GLY A 213 2.78 17.22 5.61
N PHE A 214 2.47 17.44 6.89
CA PHE A 214 2.26 18.79 7.44
C PHE A 214 3.53 19.65 7.39
N CYS A 215 4.70 19.06 7.62
CA CYS A 215 5.98 19.74 7.51
C CYS A 215 6.27 20.16 6.06
N ALA A 216 6.05 19.26 5.09
CA ALA A 216 6.25 19.54 3.68
C ALA A 216 5.35 20.69 3.21
N PHE A 217 4.06 20.64 3.58
CA PHE A 217 3.14 21.74 3.28
C PHE A 217 3.59 23.07 3.89
N ALA A 218 3.91 23.08 5.19
CA ALA A 218 4.35 24.30 5.88
C ALA A 218 5.66 24.88 5.30
N TYR A 219 6.59 24.02 4.89
CA TYR A 219 7.83 24.42 4.25
C TYR A 219 7.60 25.13 2.92
N TYR A 220 6.80 24.54 2.02
CA TYR A 220 6.48 25.15 0.73
C TYR A 220 5.62 26.41 0.86
N ALA A 221 4.63 26.39 1.78
CA ALA A 221 3.82 27.57 2.09
C ALA A 221 4.66 28.73 2.63
N SER A 222 5.64 28.46 3.50
CA SER A 222 6.52 29.50 4.07
C SER A 222 7.43 30.17 3.03
N ARG A 223 7.69 29.52 1.91
CA ARG A 223 8.45 30.06 0.77
C ARG A 223 7.58 30.72 -0.29
N GLY A 224 6.25 30.66 -0.15
CA GLY A 224 5.32 31.15 -1.16
C GLY A 224 5.38 30.39 -2.49
N CYS A 225 5.91 29.17 -2.51
CA CYS A 225 6.06 28.36 -3.72
C CYS A 225 5.31 27.05 -3.57
N ASP A 226 4.29 26.82 -4.41
CA ASP A 226 3.57 25.56 -4.48
C ASP A 226 4.19 24.70 -5.62
N PRO A 227 4.86 23.58 -5.30
CA PRO A 227 5.60 22.78 -6.29
C PRO A 227 4.72 22.21 -7.40
N LEU A 228 3.41 22.01 -7.15
CA LEU A 228 2.46 21.62 -8.20
C LEU A 228 2.17 22.77 -9.16
N LYS A 229 1.88 23.96 -8.62
CA LYS A 229 1.54 25.13 -9.44
C LYS A 229 2.75 25.65 -10.21
N SER A 230 3.94 25.57 -9.62
CA SER A 230 5.20 25.94 -10.27
C SER A 230 5.70 24.90 -11.27
N HIS A 231 4.94 23.83 -11.53
CA HIS A 231 5.27 22.77 -12.50
C HIS A 231 6.62 22.07 -12.21
N GLN A 232 7.07 22.08 -10.96
CA GLN A 232 8.25 21.33 -10.53
C GLN A 232 7.95 19.83 -10.41
N ILE A 233 6.68 19.50 -10.14
CA ILE A 233 6.15 18.14 -10.10
C ILE A 233 4.88 18.04 -10.93
N SER A 234 4.71 16.92 -11.63
CA SER A 234 3.50 16.63 -12.41
C SER A 234 2.47 15.84 -11.60
N ASN A 235 2.91 15.15 -10.54
CA ASN A 235 2.05 14.27 -9.74
C ASN A 235 2.14 14.63 -8.24
N PRO A 236 1.00 14.77 -7.53
CA PRO A 236 0.98 14.99 -6.07
C PRO A 236 1.80 13.98 -5.27
N ASN A 237 1.93 12.73 -5.75
CA ASN A 237 2.70 11.68 -5.07
C ASN A 237 4.22 11.95 -5.07
N GLN A 238 4.70 12.96 -5.82
CA GLN A 238 6.11 13.35 -5.90
C GLN A 238 6.50 14.42 -4.86
N ILE A 239 5.53 15.01 -4.14
CA ILE A 239 5.80 16.07 -3.15
C ILE A 239 6.78 15.60 -2.09
N LEU A 240 6.55 14.41 -1.51
CA LEU A 240 7.38 13.91 -0.42
C LEU A 240 8.81 13.55 -0.90
N PRO A 241 9.01 12.83 -2.03
CA PRO A 241 10.33 12.67 -2.62
C PRO A 241 11.07 13.99 -2.90
N LEU A 242 10.38 14.99 -3.46
CA LEU A 242 10.97 16.31 -3.73
C LEU A 242 11.42 17.00 -2.45
N PHE A 243 10.53 17.04 -1.44
CA PHE A 243 10.80 17.62 -0.13
C PHE A 243 12.03 16.98 0.54
N ILE A 244 12.14 15.66 0.45
CA ILE A 244 13.27 14.91 0.98
C ILE A 244 14.58 15.30 0.27
N MET A 245 14.57 15.39 -1.06
CA MET A 245 15.73 15.81 -1.83
C MET A 245 16.19 17.24 -1.51
N GLU A 246 15.26 18.16 -1.29
CA GLU A 246 15.55 19.55 -0.93
C GLU A 246 16.08 19.72 0.50
N ILE A 247 15.62 18.88 1.43
CA ILE A 247 16.07 18.96 2.84
C ILE A 247 17.40 18.23 3.05
N MET A 248 17.65 17.19 2.25
CA MET A 248 18.76 16.26 2.44
C MET A 248 19.88 16.43 1.40
N SER A 249 19.97 17.62 0.79
CA SER A 249 20.79 17.90 -0.39
C SER A 249 22.30 17.63 -0.26
N SER A 250 22.83 17.38 0.95
CA SER A 250 24.25 17.16 1.22
C SER A 250 24.62 15.77 1.75
N SER A 251 23.68 14.81 1.79
CA SER A 251 23.94 13.46 2.33
C SER A 251 23.52 12.39 1.33
N GLY A 252 24.16 11.21 1.33
CA GLY A 252 23.72 10.04 0.52
C GLY A 252 22.44 9.36 1.03
N ILE A 253 21.90 9.86 2.13
CA ILE A 253 20.72 9.34 2.84
C ILE A 253 19.40 9.44 2.03
N PRO A 254 19.10 10.48 1.22
CA PRO A 254 17.86 10.51 0.42
C PRO A 254 17.90 9.45 -0.69
N GLY A 255 19.07 9.16 -1.27
CA GLY A 255 19.24 8.02 -2.18
C GLY A 255 18.94 6.68 -1.50
N LEU A 256 19.44 6.49 -0.27
CA LEU A 256 19.14 5.31 0.55
C LEU A 256 17.64 5.18 0.88
N PHE A 257 16.98 6.31 1.19
CA PHE A 257 15.53 6.33 1.46
C PHE A 257 14.71 5.94 0.22
N ILE A 258 15.00 6.53 -0.94
CA ILE A 258 14.32 6.21 -2.19
C ILE A 258 14.56 4.75 -2.58
N ALA A 259 15.78 4.23 -2.42
CA ALA A 259 16.09 2.82 -2.64
C ALA A 259 15.27 1.88 -1.71
N CYS A 260 15.09 2.26 -0.44
CA CYS A 260 14.28 1.47 0.50
C CYS A 260 12.78 1.54 0.17
N LEU A 261 12.25 2.70 -0.21
CA LEU A 261 10.86 2.83 -0.67
C LEU A 261 10.62 1.93 -1.89
N PHE A 262 11.60 1.92 -2.79
CA PHE A 262 11.56 1.13 -4.01
C PHE A 262 11.59 -0.38 -3.75
N SER A 263 12.50 -0.82 -2.87
CA SER A 263 12.59 -2.22 -2.44
C SER A 263 11.30 -2.68 -1.72
N ALA A 264 10.63 -1.78 -0.97
CA ALA A 264 9.33 -2.08 -0.34
C ALA A 264 8.27 -2.46 -1.37
N SER A 265 8.11 -1.64 -2.41
CA SER A 265 7.12 -1.87 -3.46
C SER A 265 7.41 -3.11 -4.28
N LEU A 266 8.68 -3.37 -4.59
CA LEU A 266 9.08 -4.58 -5.30
C LEU A 266 8.68 -5.84 -4.54
N ARG A 267 8.83 -5.85 -3.21
CA ARG A 267 8.47 -7.01 -2.40
C ARG A 267 6.99 -7.29 -2.33
N CYS A 268 6.14 -6.26 -2.32
CA CYS A 268 4.70 -6.49 -2.42
C CYS A 268 4.39 -7.31 -3.67
N SER A 269 4.96 -6.93 -4.81
CA SER A 269 4.77 -7.63 -6.09
C SER A 269 5.37 -9.03 -6.11
N VAL A 270 6.61 -9.19 -5.64
CA VAL A 270 7.30 -10.48 -5.67
C VAL A 270 6.80 -11.45 -4.60
N GLY A 271 6.28 -10.94 -3.48
CA GLY A 271 5.58 -11.76 -2.50
C GLY A 271 4.45 -12.55 -3.16
N TYR A 272 3.60 -11.89 -3.95
CA TYR A 272 2.53 -12.58 -4.66
C TYR A 272 3.05 -13.59 -5.70
N LEU A 273 4.24 -13.38 -6.28
CA LEU A 273 4.88 -14.38 -7.16
C LEU A 273 5.27 -15.65 -6.39
N ASN A 274 5.91 -15.52 -5.23
CA ASN A 274 6.30 -16.67 -4.41
C ASN A 274 5.11 -17.47 -3.87
N VAL A 275 3.95 -16.84 -3.71
CA VAL A 275 2.72 -17.52 -3.31
C VAL A 275 2.17 -18.43 -4.42
N ASN A 276 2.33 -18.02 -5.68
CA ASN A 276 1.77 -18.68 -6.86
C ASN A 276 2.81 -19.54 -7.62
N GLY A 277 4.10 -19.39 -7.30
CA GLY A 277 5.15 -20.27 -7.76
C GLY A 277 4.98 -21.64 -7.13
N PHE A 278 4.70 -22.64 -7.98
CA PHE A 278 4.67 -24.05 -7.61
C PHE A 278 5.87 -24.43 -6.74
N ASN A 279 5.60 -24.88 -5.51
CA ASN A 279 6.53 -25.73 -4.76
C ASN A 279 6.56 -27.14 -5.38
#